data_AF-A0A969GA02-F1
#
_entry.id   AF-A0A969GA02-F1
#
_cell.length_a   1.000
_cell.length_b   1.000
_cell.length_c   1.000
_cell.angle_alpha   90.00
_cell.angle_beta   90.00
_cell.angle_gamma   90.00
#
_symmetry.space_group_name_H-M   'P 1'
#
loop_
_entity.id
_entity.type
_entity.pdbx_description
1 polymer ?
#
loop_
_entity_poly.entity_id
_entity_poly.type
_entity_poly.pdbx_seq_one_letter_code
_entity_poly.pdbx_strand_id
1 'polypeptide(L)' 'MKITFIAFDGTHFDVEAQNGSSVMENAIKNQVPGIDAECGGACACATCHVYVDDA' A
#
# COMPACT_ATOMS: atom_id res chain seq x y z
N MET A 1 10.83 -1.57 8.83
CA MET A 1 9.57 -1.28 9.53
C MET A 1 8.54 -2.16 8.86
N LYS A 2 7.87 -3.02 9.61
CA LYS A 2 6.92 -3.96 9.02
C LYS A 2 5.58 -3.25 8.71
N ILE A 3 5.07 -3.42 7.50
CA ILE A 3 3.72 -3.04 7.08
C ILE A 3 2.99 -4.32 6.64
N THR A 4 1.76 -4.50 7.09
CA THR A 4 0.90 -5.60 6.65
C THR A 4 -0.23 -5.03 5.80
N PHE A 5 -0.34 -5.48 4.55
CA PHE A 5 -1.47 -5.18 3.69
C PHE A 5 -2.47 -6.32 3.73
N ILE A 6 -3.75 -5.99 3.76
CA ILE A 6 -4.85 -6.95 3.70
C ILE A 6 -5.58 -6.69 2.38
N ALA A 7 -5.49 -7.62 1.44
CA ALA A 7 -6.19 -7.52 0.17
C ALA A 7 -7.70 -7.73 0.35
N PHE A 8 -8.48 -7.39 -0.67
CA PHE A 8 -9.95 -7.48 -0.64
C PHE A 8 -10.47 -8.92 -0.41
N ASP A 9 -9.66 -9.94 -0.69
CA ASP A 9 -9.98 -11.36 -0.47
C ASP A 9 -9.51 -11.88 0.90
N GLY A 10 -8.94 -11.00 1.73
CA GLY A 10 -8.37 -11.33 3.04
C GLY A 10 -6.93 -11.82 3.02
N THR A 11 -6.28 -11.90 1.85
CA THR A 11 -4.87 -12.29 1.75
C THR A 11 -3.96 -11.25 2.40
N HIS A 12 -3.04 -11.71 3.24
CA HIS A 12 -2.06 -10.85 3.91
C HIS A 12 -0.75 -10.76 3.14
N PHE A 13 -0.21 -9.55 3.02
CA PHE A 13 1.10 -9.27 2.45
C PHE A 13 1.94 -8.53 3.49
N ASP A 14 2.90 -9.22 4.08
CA ASP A 14 3.84 -8.65 5.02
C ASP A 14 5.07 -8.10 4.29
N VAL A 15 5.32 -6.80 4.45
CA VAL A 15 6.37 -6.07 3.73
C VAL A 15 7.30 -5.36 4.70
N GLU A 16 8.60 -5.47 4.46
CA GLU A 16 9.61 -4.64 5.13
C GLU A 16 9.78 -3.31 4.40
N ALA A 17 9.35 -2.23 5.04
CA ALA A 17 9.47 -0.87 4.54
C ALA A 17 10.67 -0.13 5.13
N GLN A 18 11.30 0.71 4.31
CA GLN A 18 12.34 1.63 4.74
C GLN A 18 11.74 2.94 5.26
N ASN A 19 12.32 3.49 6.32
CA ASN A 19 11.89 4.80 6.82
C ASN A 19 12.07 5.87 5.73
N GLY A 20 11.07 6.73 5.56
CA GLY A 20 11.03 7.75 4.51
C GLY A 20 10.39 7.29 3.19
N SER A 21 10.12 5.99 3.01
CA SER A 21 9.28 5.51 1.90
C SER A 21 7.79 5.60 2.25
N SER A 22 6.94 5.79 1.24
CA SER A 22 5.48 5.84 1.43
C SER A 22 4.86 4.44 1.47
N VAL A 23 3.69 4.32 2.10
CA VAL A 23 2.92 3.06 2.15
C VAL A 23 2.56 2.57 0.73
N MET A 24 2.13 3.50 -0.13
CA MET A 24 1.78 3.21 -1.53
C MET A 24 2.96 2.63 -2.32
N GLU A 25 4.16 3.22 -2.22
CA GLU A 25 5.32 2.71 -2.96
C GLU A 25 5.69 1.29 -2.53
N ASN A 26 5.56 0.99 -1.24
CA ASN A 26 5.82 -0.36 -0.73
C ASN A 26 4.77 -1.36 -1.22
N ALA A 27 3.50 -0.95 -1.37
CA ALA A 27 2.46 -1.79 -1.96
C ALA A 27 2.77 -2.15 -3.42
N ILE A 28 3.10 -1.15 -4.25
CA ILE A 28 3.43 -1.34 -5.67
C ILE A 28 4.68 -2.20 -5.85
N LYS A 29 5.77 -1.92 -5.12
CA LYS A 29 7.03 -2.67 -5.20
C LYS A 29 6.86 -4.15 -4.84
N ASN A 30 5.89 -4.47 -3.99
CA ASN A 30 5.61 -5.84 -3.54
C ASN A 30 4.37 -6.43 -4.22
N GLN A 31 3.86 -5.80 -5.29
CA GLN A 31 2.76 -6.29 -6.12
C GLN A 31 1.48 -6.59 -5.32
N VAL A 32 1.19 -5.77 -4.31
CA VAL A 32 -0.05 -5.87 -3.53
C VAL A 32 -1.24 -5.54 -4.45
N PRO A 33 -2.21 -6.45 -4.63
CA PRO A 33 -3.34 -6.23 -5.52
C PRO A 33 -4.30 -5.17 -4.97
N GLY A 34 -4.93 -4.42 -5.87
CA GLY A 34 -5.94 -3.40 -5.53
C GLY A 34 -5.40 -1.99 -5.27
N ILE A 35 -4.09 -1.78 -5.41
CA ILE A 35 -3.44 -0.46 -5.37
C ILE A 35 -2.80 -0.21 -6.73
N ASP A 36 -3.36 0.71 -7.52
CA ASP A 36 -2.88 0.97 -8.89
C ASP A 36 -1.85 2.10 -8.93
N ALA A 37 -2.00 3.10 -8.06
CA ALA A 37 -1.09 4.25 -7.93
C ALA A 37 -0.78 4.99 -9.24
N GLU A 38 -1.79 5.21 -10.08
CA GLU A 38 -1.63 5.75 -11.44
C GLU A 38 -0.87 7.08 -11.51
N CYS A 39 -1.09 7.98 -10.55
CA CYS A 39 -0.41 9.27 -10.50
C CYS A 39 0.99 9.23 -9.87
N GLY A 40 1.50 8.06 -9.49
CA GLY A 40 2.80 7.90 -8.83
C GLY A 40 2.90 8.59 -7.48
N GLY A 41 1.79 8.77 -6.75
CA GLY A 41 1.77 9.44 -5.45
C GLY A 41 1.63 10.97 -5.49
N ALA A 42 1.30 11.56 -6.64
CA ALA A 42 1.07 12.99 -6.80
C ALA A 42 -0.26 13.51 -6.20
N CYS A 43 -0.98 12.69 -5.42
CA CYS A 43 -2.26 13.04 -4.78
C CYS A 43 -3.35 13.51 -5.77
N ALA A 44 -3.46 12.85 -6.92
CA ALA A 44 -4.36 13.29 -8.00
C ALA A 44 -5.38 12.24 -8.49
N CYS A 45 -5.16 10.94 -8.21
CA CYS A 45 -5.97 9.85 -8.80
C CYS A 45 -6.87 9.09 -7.82
N ALA A 46 -6.60 9.15 -6.51
CA ALA A 46 -7.27 8.36 -5.48
C ALA A 46 -7.19 6.82 -5.64
N THR A 47 -6.45 6.28 -6.60
CA THR A 47 -6.32 4.82 -6.84
C THR A 47 -5.31 4.12 -5.92
N CYS A 48 -4.78 4.83 -4.92
CA CYS A 48 -3.99 4.26 -3.83
C CYS A 48 -4.73 4.30 -2.48
N HIS A 49 -6.05 4.47 -2.52
CA HIS A 49 -6.90 4.53 -1.34
C HIS A 49 -6.86 3.20 -0.56
N VAL A 50 -6.80 3.29 0.77
CA VAL A 50 -6.81 2.14 1.69
C VAL A 50 -7.62 2.47 2.94
N TYR A 51 -8.07 1.43 3.64
CA TYR A 51 -8.55 1.55 5.01
C TYR A 51 -7.39 1.23 5.96
N VAL A 52 -7.19 2.08 6.97
CA VAL A 52 -6.20 1.86 8.02
C VAL A 52 -6.92 1.20 9.18
N ASP A 53 -6.34 0.12 9.70
CA ASP A 53 -6.86 -0.54 10.91
C ASP A 53 -6.75 0.40 12.11
N ASP A 54 -7.67 0.25 13.06
CA ASP A 54 -7.62 1.01 14.30
C ASP A 54 -6.39 0.59 15.13
N ALA A 55 -5.89 1.52 15.95
CA ALA A 55 -4.67 1.34 16.75
C ALA A 55 -4.89 0.55 18.05
#